data_AF-A0A822A5N8-F1
#
_entry.id   AF-A0A822A5N8-F1
#
_cell.length_a   1.000
_cell.length_b   1.000
_cell.length_c   1.000
_cell.angle_alpha   90.00
_cell.angle_beta   90.00
_cell.angle_gamma   90.00
#
_symmetry.space_group_name_H-M   'P 1'
#
loop_
_entity.id
_entity.type
_entity.pdbx_description
1 polymer ?
#
loop_
_entity_poly.entity_id
_entity_poly.type
_entity_poly.pdbx_seq_one_letter_code
_entity_poly.pdbx_strand_id
1 'polypeptide(L)'
;KKTRLNLNVPCKSVEQQDTENLYRTIDDDRRTIIQAAIVRIMKARQTLKYALLVQEVIQQLSARFELRILMIKKCIDILIEKEYIERRPNEHGMLPYLA
;
A
#
# COMPACT_ATOMS: atom_id res chain seq x y z
N LYS A 1 -33.58 46.46 -11.91
CA LYS A 1 -33.91 45.05 -12.24
C LYS A 1 -32.85 44.15 -11.61
N LYS A 2 -33.21 43.27 -10.68
CA LYS A 2 -32.25 42.39 -9.95
C LYS A 2 -32.15 41.06 -10.69
N THR A 3 -31.02 40.79 -11.33
CA THR A 3 -30.77 39.52 -12.02
C THR A 3 -30.44 38.45 -10.98
N ARG A 4 -31.26 37.40 -10.89
CA ARG A 4 -30.98 36.23 -10.06
C ARG A 4 -30.01 35.32 -10.81
N LEU A 5 -28.75 35.29 -10.37
CA LEU A 5 -27.75 34.36 -10.86
C LEU A 5 -27.94 33.03 -10.14
N ASN A 6 -28.20 31.95 -10.90
CA ASN A 6 -28.20 30.60 -10.35
C ASN A 6 -26.74 30.12 -10.24
N LEU A 7 -26.26 29.99 -9.00
CA LEU A 7 -24.88 29.61 -8.66
C LEU A 7 -24.67 28.08 -8.60
N ASN A 8 -25.64 27.28 -9.08
CA ASN A 8 -25.57 25.81 -9.03
C ASN A 8 -24.83 25.19 -10.23
N VAL A 9 -23.78 25.85 -10.74
CA VAL A 9 -22.94 25.27 -11.80
C VAL A 9 -21.70 24.68 -11.12
N PRO A 10 -21.58 23.35 -10.98
CA PRO A 10 -20.35 22.76 -10.47
C PRO A 10 -19.19 23.16 -11.40
N CYS A 11 -18.15 23.72 -10.79
CA CYS A 11 -16.94 24.11 -11.49
C CYS A 11 -16.16 22.84 -11.82
N LYS A 12 -16.06 22.47 -13.10
CA LYS A 12 -15.39 21.25 -13.58
C LYS A 12 -13.97 21.07 -13.02
N SER A 13 -13.28 22.16 -12.72
CA SER A 13 -11.93 22.17 -12.13
C SER A 13 -11.91 21.63 -10.70
N VAL A 14 -12.97 21.86 -9.92
CA VAL A 14 -13.09 21.42 -8.52
C VAL A 14 -13.39 19.91 -8.47
N GLU A 15 -14.27 19.41 -9.34
CA GLU A 15 -14.58 17.98 -9.44
C GLU A 15 -13.35 17.15 -9.83
N GLN A 16 -12.52 17.65 -10.74
CA GLN A 16 -11.27 16.97 -11.13
C GLN A 16 -10.28 16.88 -9.96
N GLN A 17 -10.12 17.95 -9.20
CA GLN A 17 -9.24 17.97 -8.02
C GLN A 17 -9.72 17.03 -6.91
N ASP A 18 -11.04 16.96 -6.69
CA ASP A 18 -11.63 16.05 -5.70
C ASP A 18 -11.42 14.58 -6.09
N THR A 19 -11.53 14.24 -7.38
CA THR A 19 -11.26 12.87 -7.85
C THR A 19 -9.80 12.48 -7.66
N GLU A 20 -8.84 13.36 -7.96
CA GLU A 20 -7.40 13.08 -7.78
C GLU A 20 -7.05 12.85 -6.30
N ASN A 21 -7.61 13.69 -5.41
CA ASN A 21 -7.44 13.54 -3.96
C ASN A 21 -8.01 12.21 -3.45
N LEU A 22 -9.17 11.79 -3.99
CA LEU A 22 -9.77 10.50 -3.65
C LEU A 22 -8.86 9.33 -4.07
N TYR A 23 -8.33 9.36 -5.30
CA TYR A 23 -7.43 8.30 -5.78
C TYR A 23 -6.14 8.21 -4.95
N ARG A 24 -5.56 9.35 -4.54
CA ARG A 24 -4.40 9.36 -3.62
C ARG A 24 -4.72 8.70 -2.29
N THR A 25 -5.86 9.06 -1.70
CA THR A 25 -6.29 8.50 -0.41
C THR A 25 -6.47 6.99 -0.50
N ILE A 26 -7.10 6.50 -1.56
CA ILE A 26 -7.28 5.06 -1.80
C ILE A 26 -5.93 4.33 -1.92
N ASP A 27 -4.97 4.92 -2.64
CA ASP A 27 -3.66 4.32 -2.81
C ASP A 27 -2.87 4.27 -1.49
N ASP A 28 -3.00 5.27 -0.63
CA ASP A 28 -2.38 5.29 0.69
C ASP A 28 -3.02 4.27 1.65
N ASP A 29 -4.34 4.10 1.59
CA ASP A 29 -5.05 3.05 2.33
C ASP A 29 -4.58 1.66 1.89
N ARG A 30 -4.46 1.44 0.58
CA ARG A 30 -3.93 0.18 0.05
C ARG A 30 -2.50 -0.08 0.53
N ARG A 31 -1.62 0.94 0.56
CA ARG A 31 -0.24 0.80 1.09
C ARG A 31 -0.26 0.37 2.54
N THR A 32 -1.11 1.01 3.34
CA THR A 32 -1.25 0.73 4.77
C THR A 32 -1.73 -0.71 5.00
N ILE A 33 -2.74 -1.16 4.25
CA ILE A 33 -3.25 -2.54 4.32
C ILE A 33 -2.16 -3.56 3.93
N ILE A 34 -1.38 -3.29 2.87
CA ILE A 34 -0.29 -4.18 2.44
C ILE A 34 0.80 -4.25 3.51
N GLN A 35 1.23 -3.11 4.06
CA GLN A 35 2.23 -3.08 5.14
C GLN A 35 1.76 -3.88 6.36
N ALA A 36 0.51 -3.69 6.78
CA ALA A 36 -0.07 -4.43 7.90
C ALA A 36 -0.16 -5.95 7.63
N ALA A 37 -0.46 -6.35 6.40
CA ALA A 37 -0.47 -7.76 6.00
C ALA A 37 0.95 -8.37 6.04
N ILE A 38 1.95 -7.65 5.51
CA ILE A 38 3.35 -8.09 5.55
C ILE A 38 3.82 -8.28 6.99
N VAL A 39 3.59 -7.29 7.88
CA VAL A 39 4.00 -7.39 9.29
C VAL A 39 3.32 -8.58 9.98
N ARG A 40 2.03 -8.81 9.72
CA ARG A 40 1.29 -9.95 10.28
C ARG A 40 1.87 -11.30 9.85
N ILE A 41 2.18 -11.46 8.56
CA ILE A 41 2.80 -12.67 8.00
C ILE A 41 4.19 -12.88 8.62
N MET A 42 5.03 -11.85 8.60
CA MET A 42 6.40 -11.90 9.11
C MET A 42 6.45 -12.19 10.61
N LYS A 43 5.57 -11.58 11.39
CA LYS A 43 5.44 -11.85 12.84
C LYS A 43 5.09 -13.31 13.13
N ALA A 44 4.26 -13.94 12.31
CA ALA A 44 3.90 -15.34 12.47
C ALA A 44 5.02 -16.30 12.03
N ARG A 45 5.74 -15.96 10.95
CA ARG A 45 6.78 -16.82 10.36
C ARG A 45 8.16 -16.63 10.99
N GLN A 46 8.41 -15.48 11.62
CA GLN A 46 9.69 -14.97 12.14
C GLN A 46 10.76 -14.76 11.06
N THR A 47 10.91 -15.70 10.12
CA THR A 47 11.79 -15.56 8.97
C THR A 47 11.13 -16.14 7.73
N LEU A 48 11.18 -15.41 6.61
CA LEU A 48 10.59 -15.86 5.35
C LEU A 48 11.44 -15.44 4.15
N LYS A 49 11.42 -16.23 3.07
CA LYS A 49 12.06 -15.83 1.82
C LYS A 49 11.24 -14.75 1.12
N TYR A 50 11.91 -13.77 0.52
CA TYR A 50 11.27 -12.66 -0.20
C TYR A 50 10.21 -13.12 -1.21
N ALA A 51 10.52 -14.13 -2.04
CA ALA A 51 9.59 -14.65 -3.04
C ALA A 51 8.32 -15.25 -2.40
N LEU A 52 8.48 -15.97 -1.28
CA LEU A 52 7.37 -16.56 -0.54
C LEU A 52 6.53 -15.49 0.15
N LEU A 53 7.17 -14.45 0.71
CA LEU A 53 6.46 -13.32 1.31
C LEU A 53 5.57 -12.60 0.28
N VAL A 54 6.09 -12.33 -0.91
CA VAL A 54 5.31 -11.71 -1.99
C VAL A 54 4.12 -12.60 -2.37
N GLN A 55 4.31 -13.91 -2.50
CA GLN A 55 3.24 -14.84 -2.82
C GLN A 55 2.15 -14.89 -1.73
N GLU A 56 2.53 -14.98 -0.45
CA GLU A 56 1.57 -15.01 0.66
C GLU A 56 0.76 -13.70 0.74
N VAL A 57 1.39 -12.54 0.53
CA VAL A 57 0.70 -11.24 0.50
C VAL A 57 -0.33 -11.19 -0.63
N ILE A 58 0.04 -11.65 -1.82
CA ILE A 58 -0.88 -11.71 -2.97
C ILE A 58 -2.07 -12.61 -2.64
N GLN A 59 -1.81 -13.79 -2.08
CA GLN A 59 -2.87 -14.73 -1.72
C GLN A 59 -3.85 -14.17 -0.68
N GLN A 60 -3.39 -13.42 0.32
CA GLN A 60 -4.26 -12.89 1.38
C GLN A 60 -5.11 -11.68 0.95
N LEU A 61 -4.63 -10.90 -0.03
CA LEU A 61 -5.26 -9.62 -0.38
C LEU A 61 -5.93 -9.61 -1.76
N SER A 62 -5.71 -10.64 -2.59
CA SER A 62 -6.32 -10.76 -3.93
C SER A 62 -7.84 -10.66 -3.93
N ALA A 63 -8.52 -11.06 -2.84
CA ALA A 63 -9.97 -10.97 -2.71
C ALA A 63 -10.49 -9.53 -2.52
N ARG A 64 -9.64 -8.58 -2.12
CA ARG A 64 -10.04 -7.18 -1.84
C ARG A 64 -9.75 -6.24 -3.00
N PHE A 65 -8.59 -6.38 -3.64
CA PHE A 65 -8.21 -5.52 -4.77
C PHE A 65 -7.10 -6.17 -5.60
N GLU A 66 -6.98 -5.72 -6.86
CA GLU A 66 -5.88 -6.11 -7.74
C GLU A 66 -4.56 -5.56 -7.20
N LEU A 67 -3.65 -6.49 -6.86
CA LEU A 67 -2.36 -6.15 -6.30
C LEU A 67 -1.30 -5.97 -7.38
N ARG A 68 -0.62 -4.82 -7.34
CA ARG A 68 0.58 -4.57 -8.15
C ARG A 68 1.82 -5.02 -7.38
N ILE A 69 2.60 -5.93 -7.97
CA ILE A 69 3.84 -6.44 -7.35
C ILE A 69 4.76 -5.28 -6.94
N LEU A 70 4.89 -4.24 -7.78
CA LEU A 70 5.71 -3.05 -7.50
C LEU A 70 5.35 -2.39 -6.16
N MET A 71 4.08 -2.37 -5.79
CA MET A 71 3.61 -1.76 -4.56
C MET A 71 3.98 -2.60 -3.33
N ILE A 72 3.93 -3.94 -3.45
CA ILE A 72 4.40 -4.85 -2.41
C ILE A 72 5.90 -4.67 -2.19
N LYS A 73 6.70 -4.59 -3.27
CA LYS A 73 8.14 -4.37 -3.18
C LYS A 73 8.45 -3.09 -2.39
N LYS A 74 7.83 -1.97 -2.77
CA LYS A 74 7.98 -0.69 -2.05
C LYS A 74 7.57 -0.77 -0.59
N CYS A 75 6.51 -1.52 -0.25
CA CYS A 75 6.10 -1.70 1.14
C CYS A 75 7.11 -2.52 1.94
N ILE A 76 7.74 -3.54 1.33
CA ILE A 76 8.83 -4.29 1.97
C ILE A 76 10.03 -3.38 2.22
N ASP A 77 10.41 -2.56 1.24
CA ASP A 77 11.53 -1.60 1.39
C ASP A 77 11.26 -0.61 2.55
N ILE A 78 10.04 -0.04 2.62
CA ILE A 78 9.62 0.83 3.73
C ILE A 78 9.68 0.09 5.09
N LEU A 79 9.31 -1.18 5.13
CA LEU A 79 9.35 -1.97 6.37
C LEU A 79 10.78 -2.34 6.78
N ILE A 80 11.71 -2.43 5.82
CA ILE A 80 13.14 -2.56 6.11
C ILE A 80 13.68 -1.23 6.68
N GLU A 81 13.34 -0.10 6.06
CA GLU A 81 13.73 1.24 6.54
C GLU A 81 13.20 1.52 7.97
N LYS A 82 12.00 1.03 8.28
CA LYS A 82 11.39 1.13 9.62
C LYS A 82 11.85 0.06 10.60
N GLU A 83 12.86 -0.75 10.24
CA GLU A 83 13.45 -1.80 11.08
C GLU A 83 12.43 -2.87 11.56
N TYR A 84 11.37 -3.12 10.79
CA TYR A 84 10.49 -4.27 11.03
C TYR A 84 11.06 -5.57 10.45
N ILE A 85 11.86 -5.46 9.38
CA ILE A 85 12.42 -6.57 8.61
C ILE A 85 13.89 -6.27 8.31
N GLU A 86 14.76 -7.27 8.44
CA GLU A 86 16.17 -7.12 8.02
C GLU A 86 16.39 -7.69 6.62
N ARG A 87 17.33 -7.13 5.86
CA ARG A 87 17.86 -7.76 4.67
C ARG A 87 19.23 -8.35 4.96
N ARG A 88 19.31 -9.67 5.16
CA ARG A 88 20.59 -10.34 5.41
C ARG A 88 21.46 -10.31 4.14
N PRO A 89 22.68 -9.75 4.17
CA PRO A 89 23.56 -9.73 3.00
C PRO A 89 24.11 -11.12 2.66
N ASN A 90 24.21 -12.01 3.65
CA ASN A 90 24.86 -13.32 3.50
C ASN A 90 23.88 -14.45 3.12
N GLU A 91 22.56 -14.21 3.23
CA GLU A 91 21.54 -15.21 2.90
C GLU A 91 20.65 -14.66 1.79
N HIS A 92 20.81 -15.21 0.58
CA HIS A 92 20.12 -14.74 -0.61
C HIS A 92 18.59 -14.82 -0.45
N GLY A 93 17.98 -13.68 -0.15
CA GLY A 93 16.53 -13.49 -0.11
C GLY A 93 15.86 -13.88 1.20
N MET A 94 16.60 -14.12 2.29
CA MET A 94 16.04 -14.36 3.61
C MET A 94 15.73 -13.03 4.30
N LEU A 95 14.52 -12.93 4.86
CA LEU A 95 14.03 -11.75 5.58
C LEU A 95 13.62 -12.17 7.00
N PRO A 96 14.44 -11.93 8.03
CA PRO A 96 14.02 -12.07 9.42
C PRO A 96 13.19 -10.86 9.88
N TYR A 97 12.24 -11.10 10.78
CA TYR A 97 11.43 -10.11 11.46
C TYR A 97 12.16 -9.60 12.71
N LEU A 98 12.08 -8.30 12.99
CA LEU A 98 12.86 -7.64 14.03
C LEU A 98 12.04 -7.07 15.21
N ALA A 99 10.71 -7.01 15.09
CA ALA A 99 9.82 -6.30 16.02
C ALA A 99 8.85 -7.21 16.80
#